data_AF-A0A954NQS7-F1
#
_entry.id   AF-A0A954NQS7-F1
#
_cell.length_a   1.000
_cell.length_b   1.000
_cell.length_c   1.000
_cell.angle_alpha   90.00
_cell.angle_beta   90.00
_cell.angle_gamma   90.00
#
_symmetry.space_group_name_H-M   'P 1'
#
loop_
_entity.id
_entity.type
_entity.pdbx_description
1 polymer ?
#
loop_
_entity_poly.entity_id
_entity_poly.type
_entity_poly.pdbx_seq_one_letter_code
_entity_poly.pdbx_strand_id
1 'polypeptide(L)'
;AGLVGGLGVAPGANIGEDAALFEATHGSAPKYKGLNKVNPTAVILSGKMMLDHLGEHEAASKLENAVAEVIAEGKDVTYDMKADRNDPTAVGTQEMAEAICRRM
;
A
#
# COMPACT_ATOMS: atom_id res chain seq x y z
N ALA A 1 -7.62 11.68 0.66
CA ALA A 1 -6.21 11.32 0.44
C ALA A 1 -5.23 12.35 1.02
N GLY A 2 -5.25 13.62 0.59
CA GLY A 2 -4.23 14.62 1.00
C GLY A 2 -4.03 14.87 2.50
N LEU A 3 -5.06 14.67 3.33
CA LEU A 3 -4.99 14.88 4.78
C LEU A 3 -4.43 13.69 5.58
N VAL A 4 -4.35 12.50 4.98
CA VAL A 4 -4.10 11.22 5.70
C VAL A 4 -2.90 10.43 5.14
N GLY A 5 -2.00 11.07 4.39
CA GLY A 5 -0.81 10.42 3.78
C GLY A 5 -0.76 10.48 2.24
N GLY A 6 -1.73 11.13 1.59
CA GLY A 6 -1.73 11.35 0.14
C GLY A 6 -2.31 10.18 -0.67
N LEU A 7 -2.20 10.26 -2.00
CA LEU A 7 -2.73 9.22 -2.91
C LEU A 7 -1.91 7.91 -2.87
N GLY A 8 -0.68 7.93 -2.34
CA GLY A 8 0.17 6.73 -2.22
C GLY A 8 -0.38 5.66 -1.27
N VAL A 9 -1.35 6.02 -0.42
CA VAL A 9 -2.01 5.12 0.54
C VAL A 9 -3.50 4.93 0.29
N ALA A 10 -4.07 5.61 -0.70
CA ALA A 10 -5.50 5.57 -0.93
C ALA A 10 -5.87 4.37 -1.83
N PRO A 11 -6.58 3.36 -1.33
CA PRO A 11 -7.05 2.26 -2.15
C PRO A 11 -8.26 2.68 -3.00
N GLY A 12 -8.55 1.89 -4.03
CA GLY A 12 -9.65 2.15 -4.97
C GLY A 12 -10.39 0.88 -5.36
N ALA A 13 -11.69 1.04 -5.62
CA ALA A 13 -12.53 0.00 -6.19
C ALA A 13 -13.62 0.63 -7.08
N ASN A 14 -13.92 -0.04 -8.18
CA ASN A 14 -15.07 0.21 -9.04
C ASN A 14 -15.95 -1.04 -8.99
N ILE A 15 -17.17 -0.92 -8.48
CA ILE A 15 -18.09 -2.04 -8.25
C ILE A 15 -19.28 -1.88 -9.19
N GLY A 16 -19.50 -2.86 -10.06
CA GLY A 16 -20.66 -2.99 -10.94
C GLY A 16 -21.56 -4.15 -10.55
N GLU A 17 -22.60 -4.39 -11.35
CA GLU A 17 -23.57 -5.45 -11.12
C GLU A 17 -22.96 -6.86 -11.31
N ASP A 18 -22.15 -7.02 -12.36
CA ASP A 18 -21.57 -8.33 -12.73
C ASP A 18 -20.09 -8.49 -12.33
N ALA A 19 -19.41 -7.41 -11.95
CA ALA A 19 -17.97 -7.42 -11.70
C ALA A 19 -17.52 -6.29 -10.77
N ALA A 20 -16.39 -6.52 -10.09
CA ALA A 20 -15.68 -5.51 -9.32
C ALA A 20 -14.20 -5.44 -9.76
N LEU A 21 -13.66 -4.22 -9.85
CA LEU A 21 -12.26 -3.93 -10.17
C LEU A 21 -11.63 -3.17 -9.01
N PHE A 22 -10.52 -3.67 -8.48
CA PHE A 22 -9.75 -3.05 -7.39
C PHE A 22 -8.44 -2.51 -7.95
N GLU A 23 -8.15 -1.23 -7.69
CA GLU A 23 -7.01 -0.55 -8.31
C GLU A 23 -6.40 0.52 -7.40
N ALA A 24 -5.10 0.77 -7.60
CA ALA A 24 -4.44 1.89 -6.93
C ALA A 24 -4.97 3.23 -7.49
N THR A 25 -5.21 4.20 -6.60
CA THR A 25 -5.75 5.51 -7.01
C THR A 25 -4.71 6.46 -7.60
N HIS A 26 -3.42 6.17 -7.42
CA HIS A 26 -2.34 7.02 -7.92
C HIS A 26 -2.04 6.73 -9.40
N GLY A 27 -1.47 7.72 -10.10
CA GLY A 27 -1.00 7.56 -11.48
C GLY A 27 0.28 6.71 -11.62
N SER A 28 0.75 6.54 -12.85
CA SER A 28 1.86 5.63 -13.21
C SER A 28 3.27 6.10 -12.81
N ALA A 29 3.44 7.37 -12.42
CA ALA A 29 4.72 8.00 -12.06
C ALA A 29 5.93 7.53 -12.89
N PRO A 30 5.97 7.78 -14.23
CA PRO A 30 6.95 7.15 -15.14
C PRO A 30 8.42 7.35 -14.78
N LYS A 31 8.75 8.48 -14.14
CA LYS A 31 10.10 8.80 -13.64
C LYS A 31 10.65 7.82 -12.59
N TYR A 32 9.78 7.02 -11.96
CA TYR A 32 10.15 6.02 -10.96
C TYR A 32 10.02 4.58 -11.46
N LYS A 33 9.68 4.37 -12.73
CA LYS A 33 9.54 3.04 -13.33
C LYS A 33 10.86 2.26 -13.18
N GLY A 34 10.76 1.05 -12.64
CA GLY A 34 11.88 0.13 -12.49
C GLY A 34 12.90 0.52 -11.40
N LEU A 35 12.62 1.55 -10.59
CA LEU A 35 13.57 2.03 -9.58
C LEU A 35 13.39 1.39 -8.20
N ASN A 36 12.43 0.48 -8.03
CA ASN A 36 12.08 -0.11 -6.73
C ASN A 36 11.95 0.98 -5.62
N LYS A 37 11.14 2.02 -5.85
CA LYS A 37 11.15 3.23 -5.02
C LYS A 37 9.79 3.68 -4.47
N VAL A 38 8.71 3.37 -5.18
CA VAL A 38 7.38 3.90 -4.86
C VAL A 38 6.67 3.05 -3.83
N ASN A 39 5.80 3.69 -3.07
CA ASN A 39 4.99 3.06 -2.04
C ASN A 39 3.96 2.08 -2.63
N PRO A 40 3.95 0.80 -2.22
CA PRO A 40 2.97 -0.18 -2.70
C PRO A 40 1.64 -0.15 -1.93
N THR A 41 1.49 0.69 -0.90
CA THR A 41 0.38 0.60 0.05
C THR A 41 -1.00 0.73 -0.62
N ALA A 42 -1.19 1.67 -1.55
CA ALA A 42 -2.48 1.85 -2.22
C ALA A 42 -2.96 0.58 -2.95
N VAL A 43 -2.09 -0.12 -3.68
CA VAL A 43 -2.48 -1.35 -4.38
C VAL A 43 -2.70 -2.51 -3.41
N ILE A 44 -1.90 -2.60 -2.35
CA ILE A 44 -2.06 -3.63 -1.31
C ILE A 44 -3.40 -3.46 -0.59
N LEU A 45 -3.75 -2.23 -0.18
CA LEU A 45 -5.03 -1.95 0.45
C LEU A 45 -6.23 -2.09 -0.51
N SER A 46 -6.02 -1.94 -1.81
CA SER A 46 -7.04 -2.28 -2.81
C SER A 46 -7.24 -3.79 -2.88
N GLY A 47 -6.16 -4.58 -2.77
CA GLY A 47 -6.23 -6.03 -2.57
C GLY A 47 -6.95 -6.43 -1.28
N LYS A 48 -6.77 -5.66 -0.19
CA LYS A 48 -7.55 -5.83 1.05
C LYS A 48 -9.05 -5.63 0.79
N MET A 49 -9.44 -4.57 0.08
CA MET A 49 -10.84 -4.35 -0.29
C MET A 49 -11.40 -5.51 -1.13
N MET A 50 -10.58 -6.10 -2.00
CA MET A 50 -10.95 -7.28 -2.78
C MET A 50 -11.20 -8.49 -1.89
N LEU A 51 -10.32 -8.75 -0.90
CA LEU A 51 -10.51 -9.84 0.07
C LEU A 51 -11.83 -9.66 0.84
N ASP A 52 -12.10 -8.44 1.32
CA ASP A 52 -13.37 -8.13 1.98
C ASP A 52 -14.58 -8.37 1.06
N HIS A 53 -14.48 -7.99 -0.21
CA HIS A 53 -15.54 -8.22 -1.20
C HIS A 53 -15.80 -9.70 -1.47
N LEU A 54 -14.76 -10.55 -1.37
CA LEU A 54 -14.86 -12.00 -1.52
C LEU A 54 -15.34 -12.72 -0.23
N GLY A 55 -15.54 -11.99 0.87
CA GLY A 55 -15.90 -12.57 2.18
C GLY A 55 -14.70 -13.10 2.98
N GLU A 56 -13.47 -12.87 2.50
CA GLU A 56 -12.22 -13.30 3.13
C GLU A 56 -11.77 -12.32 4.24
N HIS A 57 -12.67 -12.03 5.18
CA HIS A 57 -12.49 -10.98 6.18
C HIS A 57 -11.30 -11.20 7.13
N GLU A 58 -10.97 -12.46 7.45
CA GLU A 58 -9.80 -12.78 8.27
C GLU A 58 -8.51 -12.40 7.54
N ALA A 59 -8.39 -12.76 6.25
CA ALA A 59 -7.23 -12.41 5.44
C ALA A 59 -7.14 -10.88 5.22
N ALA A 60 -8.28 -10.22 4.97
CA ALA A 60 -8.35 -8.77 4.85
C ALA A 60 -7.87 -8.06 6.12
N SER A 61 -8.32 -8.52 7.28
CA SER A 61 -7.92 -7.96 8.58
C SER A 61 -6.44 -8.19 8.89
N LYS A 62 -5.92 -9.39 8.61
CA LYS A 62 -4.47 -9.68 8.76
C LYS A 62 -3.63 -8.76 7.89
N LEU A 63 -4.02 -8.56 6.63
CA LEU A 63 -3.31 -7.68 5.70
C LEU A 63 -3.34 -6.21 6.15
N GLU A 64 -4.51 -5.71 6.58
CA GLU A 64 -4.65 -4.34 7.08
C GLU A 64 -3.80 -4.09 8.33
N ASN A 65 -3.81 -5.03 9.28
CA ASN A 65 -2.99 -4.94 10.49
C ASN A 65 -1.49 -4.98 10.17
N ALA A 66 -1.05 -5.87 9.29
CA ALA A 66 0.35 -5.95 8.87
C ALA A 66 0.83 -4.64 8.22
N VAL A 67 0.01 -4.03 7.34
CA VAL A 67 0.30 -2.71 6.75
C VAL A 67 0.39 -1.63 7.84
N ALA A 68 -0.58 -1.59 8.76
CA ALA A 68 -0.63 -0.61 9.83
C ALA A 68 0.59 -0.71 10.76
N GLU A 69 1.01 -1.92 11.12
CA GLU A 69 2.20 -2.16 11.95
C GLU A 69 3.49 -1.70 11.28
N VAL A 70 3.70 -2.01 9.99
CA VAL A 70 4.90 -1.57 9.24
C VAL A 70 4.95 -0.05 9.14
N ILE A 71 3.82 0.59 8.85
CA ILE A 71 3.74 2.05 8.76
C ILE A 71 3.98 2.69 10.14
N ALA A 72 3.38 2.15 11.21
CA ALA A 72 3.54 2.65 12.57
C ALA A 72 4.97 2.50 13.10
N GLU A 73 5.66 1.40 12.76
CA GLU A 73 7.08 1.22 13.07
C GLU A 73 7.97 2.21 12.31
N GLY A 74 7.61 2.55 11.06
CA GLY A 74 8.30 3.56 10.24
C GLY A 74 9.72 3.17 9.80
N LYS A 75 10.15 1.94 10.09
CA LYS A 75 11.49 1.44 9.77
C LYS A 75 11.61 1.06 8.29
N ASP A 76 10.84 0.07 7.86
CA ASP A 76 10.86 -0.51 6.50
C ASP A 76 9.78 0.15 5.62
N VAL A 77 9.79 1.48 5.53
CA VAL A 77 8.85 2.26 4.71
C VAL A 77 9.55 3.05 3.60
N THR A 78 8.83 3.31 2.51
CA THR A 78 9.35 4.07 1.36
C THR A 78 9.55 5.55 1.68
N TYR A 79 10.33 6.22 0.83
CA TYR A 79 10.77 7.62 1.02
C TYR A 79 9.63 8.63 1.24
N ASP A 80 8.43 8.37 0.71
CA ASP A 80 7.25 9.23 0.86
C ASP A 80 6.54 9.06 2.20
N MET A 81 6.88 8.03 2.98
CA MET A 81 6.39 7.76 4.33
C MET A 81 7.35 8.18 5.44
N LYS A 82 8.59 8.53 5.09
CA LYS A 82 9.57 9.08 6.03
C LYS A 82 9.24 10.54 6.33
N ALA A 83 9.60 10.99 7.54
CA ALA A 83 9.45 12.40 7.93
C ALA A 83 10.30 13.33 7.05
N ASP A 84 11.50 12.89 6.67
CA ASP A 84 12.32 13.49 5.63
C ASP A 84 12.35 12.56 4.40
N ARG A 85 11.99 13.10 3.24
CA ARG A 85 11.98 12.34 1.97
C ARG A 85 13.38 11.95 1.48
N ASN A 86 14.42 12.55 2.06
CA ASN A 86 15.82 12.24 1.77
C ASN A 86 16.45 11.34 2.83
N ASP A 87 15.65 10.83 3.79
CA ASP A 87 16.14 9.88 4.79
C ASP A 87 16.77 8.66 4.10
N PRO A 88 18.08 8.40 4.30
CA PRO A 88 18.78 7.31 3.62
C PRO A 88 18.32 5.92 4.10
N THR A 89 17.51 5.83 5.15
CA THR A 89 16.91 4.58 5.65
C THR A 89 15.61 4.20 4.95
N ALA A 90 15.11 5.04 4.03
CA ALA A 90 13.97 4.70 3.19
C ALA A 90 14.24 3.43 2.37
N VAL A 91 13.35 2.46 2.47
CA VAL A 91 13.46 1.20 1.70
C VAL A 91 12.74 1.31 0.36
N GLY A 92 12.94 0.31 -0.50
CA GLY A 92 12.25 0.23 -1.78
C GLY A 92 10.85 -0.39 -1.69
N THR A 93 10.20 -0.46 -2.87
CA THR A 93 8.85 -1.03 -3.02
C THR A 93 8.80 -2.48 -2.55
N GLN A 94 9.77 -3.30 -2.97
CA GLN A 94 9.84 -4.73 -2.65
C GLN A 94 10.10 -4.95 -1.16
N GLU A 95 11.03 -4.20 -0.58
CA GLU A 95 11.43 -4.36 0.82
C GLU A 95 10.29 -3.98 1.78
N MET A 96 9.51 -2.93 1.45
CA MET A 96 8.30 -2.59 2.20
C MET A 96 7.24 -3.69 2.07
N ALA A 97 7.05 -4.27 0.87
CA ALA A 97 6.12 -5.39 0.69
C ALA A 97 6.56 -6.64 1.47
N GLU A 98 7.86 -6.96 1.48
CA GLU A 98 8.41 -8.06 2.28
C GLU A 98 8.23 -7.81 3.78
N ALA A 99 8.40 -6.56 4.24
CA ALA A 99 8.13 -6.18 5.63
C ALA A 99 6.68 -6.44 6.02
N ILE A 100 5.73 -6.12 5.13
CA ILE A 100 4.31 -6.42 5.33
C ILE A 100 4.10 -7.94 5.40
N CYS A 101 4.66 -8.72 4.47
CA CYS A 101 4.55 -10.18 4.49
C CYS A 101 5.10 -10.82 5.77
N ARG A 102 6.19 -10.28 6.35
CA ARG A 102 6.76 -10.76 7.63
C ARG A 102 5.85 -10.54 8.84
N ARG A 103 4.86 -9.65 8.73
CA ARG A 103 3.91 -9.26 9.79
C ARG A 103 2.55 -9.96 9.67
N MET A 104 2.34 -10.76 8.61
CA MET A 104 1.10 -11.51 8.38
C MET A 104 0.99 -12.80 9.18
#